data_AF-A0A497RCF8-F1
#
_entry.id   AF-A0A497RCF8-F1
#
_cell.length_a   1.000
_cell.length_b   1.000
_cell.length_c   1.000
_cell.angle_alpha   90.00
_cell.angle_beta   90.00
_cell.angle_gamma   90.00
#
_symmetry.space_group_name_H-M   'P 1'
#
loop_
_entity.id
_entity.type
_entity.pdbx_description
1 polymer ?
#
loop_
_entity_poly.entity_id
_entity_poly.type
_entity_poly.pdbx_seq_one_letter_code
_entity_poly.pdbx_strand_id
1 'polypeptide(L)'
;MQNVPQNNWTLEIIGPFQRATRAISEQESERIRQLLLTERFLDFYRDYRDNISFYCPKCQAAYCKDHWTNYQMIIDDGFFDYATAICPLGHEVVVDD
;
A
#
# COMPACT_ATOMS: atom_id res chain seq x y z
N MET A 1 38.26 9.66 6.78
CA MET A 1 37.15 8.90 6.17
C MET A 1 35.86 9.57 6.61
N GLN A 2 35.17 10.24 5.70
CA GLN A 2 33.92 10.94 6.02
C GLN A 2 32.82 9.90 6.19
N ASN A 3 32.16 9.91 7.35
CA ASN A 3 30.90 9.19 7.58
C ASN A 3 29.88 9.77 6.60
N VAL A 4 29.63 9.06 5.50
CA VAL A 4 28.46 9.32 4.65
C VAL A 4 27.24 9.04 5.54
N PRO A 5 26.28 9.98 5.68
CA PRO A 5 25.05 9.67 6.38
C PRO A 5 24.41 8.50 5.65
N GLN A 6 24.18 7.37 6.34
CA GLN A 6 23.28 6.34 5.84
C GLN A 6 21.93 7.02 5.64
N ASN A 7 21.56 7.27 4.38
CA ASN A 7 20.23 7.79 4.06
C ASN A 7 19.22 6.78 4.58
N ASN A 8 18.56 7.11 5.68
CA ASN A 8 17.47 6.31 6.23
C ASN A 8 16.22 6.58 5.40
N TRP A 9 16.05 5.80 4.33
CA TRP A 9 14.82 5.79 3.56
C TRP A 9 13.68 5.31 4.45
N THR A 10 12.52 5.95 4.33
CA THR A 10 11.29 5.57 5.02
C THR A 10 10.17 5.39 4.02
N LEU A 11 9.35 4.36 4.24
CA LEU A 11 8.10 4.17 3.54
C LEU A 11 6.96 4.55 4.47
N GLU A 12 6.18 5.55 4.06
CA GLU A 12 4.93 5.92 4.73
C GLU A 12 3.78 5.16 4.08
N ILE A 13 3.03 4.43 4.90
CA ILE A 13 1.89 3.61 4.50
C ILE A 13 0.64 4.30 5.05
N ILE A 14 -0.27 4.67 4.15
CA ILE A 14 -1.52 5.33 4.51
C ILE A 14 -2.64 4.33 4.28
N GLY A 15 -3.16 3.79 5.37
CA GLY A 15 -4.27 2.85 5.38
C GLY A 15 -5.63 3.51 5.65
N PRO A 16 -6.71 2.72 5.59
CA PRO A 16 -8.06 3.18 5.88
C PRO A 16 -8.23 3.58 7.35
N PHE A 17 -7.59 2.86 8.28
CA PHE A 17 -7.77 3.07 9.73
C PHE A 17 -6.53 3.61 10.43
N GLN A 18 -5.36 3.50 9.80
CA GLN A 18 -4.08 3.85 10.42
C GLN A 18 -3.08 4.43 9.41
N ARG A 19 -2.06 5.08 9.95
CA ARG A 19 -0.86 5.48 9.21
C ARG A 19 0.33 4.82 9.89
N ALA A 20 1.18 4.19 9.10
CA ALA A 20 2.39 3.53 9.57
C ALA A 20 3.61 4.06 8.81
N THR A 21 4.77 3.98 9.44
CA THR A 21 6.04 4.29 8.81
C THR A 21 7.02 3.18 9.13
N ARG A 22 7.76 2.70 8.11
CA ARG A 22 8.87 1.77 8.32
C ARG A 22 10.14 2.25 7.65
N ALA A 23 11.27 1.94 8.26
CA ALA A 23 12.56 2.10 7.60
C ALA A 23 12.69 1.08 6.46
N ILE A 24 13.24 1.51 5.33
CA ILE A 24 13.51 0.66 4.17
C ILE A 24 14.97 0.80 3.75
N SER A 25 15.50 -0.23 3.09
CA SER A 25 16.86 -0.15 2.54
C SER A 25 16.89 0.72 1.27
N GLU A 26 18.06 1.21 0.90
CA GLU A 26 18.26 1.88 -0.39
C GLU A 26 17.90 0.98 -1.58
N GLN A 27 18.22 -0.31 -1.50
CA GLN A 27 17.88 -1.29 -2.54
C GLN A 27 16.36 -1.45 -2.70
N GLU A 28 15.62 -1.46 -1.58
CA GLU A 28 14.17 -1.54 -1.59
C GLU A 28 13.53 -0.25 -2.14
N SER A 29 14.05 0.91 -1.72
CA SER A 29 13.64 2.22 -2.27
C SER A 29 13.81 2.25 -3.79
N GLU A 30 14.96 1.81 -4.30
CA GLU A 30 15.21 1.78 -5.74
C GLU A 30 14.30 0.76 -6.46
N ARG A 31 14.02 -0.41 -5.86
CA ARG A 31 13.06 -1.37 -6.44
C ARG A 31 11.66 -0.77 -6.57
N ILE A 32 11.15 -0.12 -5.52
CA ILE A 32 9.85 0.55 -5.54
C ILE A 32 9.84 1.62 -6.63
N ARG A 33 10.88 2.46 -6.68
CA ARG A 33 11.03 3.49 -7.70
C ARG A 33 10.99 2.91 -9.12
N GLN A 34 11.72 1.83 -9.39
CA GLN A 34 11.73 1.20 -10.71
C GLN A 34 10.36 0.63 -11.10
N LEU A 35 9.64 0.00 -10.16
CA LEU A 35 8.29 -0.51 -10.42
C LEU A 35 7.32 0.61 -10.78
N LEU A 36 7.40 1.75 -10.08
CA LEU A 36 6.57 2.93 -10.35
C LEU A 36 6.93 3.61 -11.67
N LEU A 37 8.22 3.80 -11.96
CA LEU A 37 8.70 4.44 -13.19
C LEU A 37 8.43 3.62 -14.45
N THR A 38 8.32 2.30 -14.32
CA THR A 38 8.05 1.39 -15.45
C THR A 38 6.58 0.99 -15.55
N GLU A 39 5.70 1.66 -14.79
CA GLU A 39 4.25 1.42 -14.77
C GLU A 39 3.87 -0.05 -14.50
N ARG A 40 4.72 -0.78 -13.78
CA ARG A 40 4.50 -2.18 -13.40
C ARG A 40 3.62 -2.28 -12.16
N PHE A 41 2.45 -1.62 -12.19
CA PHE A 41 1.60 -1.44 -11.02
C PHE A 41 1.00 -2.74 -10.48
N LEU A 42 0.77 -3.74 -11.34
CA LEU A 42 0.34 -5.08 -10.88
C LEU A 42 1.46 -5.83 -10.17
N ASP A 43 2.71 -5.67 -10.62
CA ASP A 43 3.86 -6.25 -9.92
C ASP A 43 4.11 -5.52 -8.60
N PHE A 44 3.98 -4.19 -8.58
CA PHE A 44 4.03 -3.40 -7.36
C PHE A 44 2.95 -3.82 -6.37
N TYR A 45 1.70 -3.95 -6.81
CA TYR A 45 0.59 -4.40 -5.97
C TYR A 45 0.81 -5.82 -5.42
N ARG A 46 1.33 -6.75 -6.23
CA ARG A 46 1.62 -8.11 -5.77
C ARG A 46 2.73 -8.13 -4.72
N ASP A 47 3.82 -7.39 -4.96
CA ASP A 47 5.01 -7.43 -4.12
C ASP A 47 4.87 -6.56 -2.85
N TYR A 48 3.99 -5.57 -2.86
CA TYR A 48 3.83 -4.56 -1.80
C TYR A 48 2.36 -4.33 -1.39
N ARG A 49 1.51 -5.35 -1.49
CA ARG A 49 0.06 -5.26 -1.20
C ARG A 49 -0.23 -4.56 0.13
N ASP A 50 0.48 -4.96 1.19
CA ASP A 50 0.32 -4.47 2.56
C ASP A 50 0.77 -3.00 2.73
N ASN A 51 1.40 -2.43 1.70
CA ASN A 51 1.84 -1.04 1.67
C ASN A 51 0.95 -0.15 0.78
N ILE A 52 -0.09 -0.71 0.14
CA ILE A 52 -0.89 -0.02 -0.88
C ILE A 52 -2.39 -0.23 -0.64
N SER A 53 -2.95 0.56 0.26
CA SER A 53 -4.36 0.43 0.64
C SER A 53 -5.37 0.94 -0.39
N PHE A 54 -5.00 1.92 -1.23
CA PHE A 54 -5.97 2.63 -2.08
C PHE A 54 -5.75 2.39 -3.58
N TYR A 55 -5.38 1.17 -3.96
CA TYR A 55 -5.22 0.74 -5.34
C TYR A 55 -6.20 -0.37 -5.70
N CYS A 56 -6.88 -0.23 -6.85
CA CYS A 56 -7.75 -1.28 -7.36
C CYS A 56 -7.03 -2.10 -8.44
N PRO A 57 -6.63 -3.37 -8.20
CA PRO A 57 -5.96 -4.21 -9.19
C PRO A 57 -6.82 -4.50 -10.44
N LYS A 58 -8.15 -4.45 -10.33
CA LYS A 58 -9.06 -4.61 -11.48
C LYS A 58 -9.07 -3.38 -12.38
N CYS A 59 -9.09 -2.18 -11.79
CA CYS A 59 -9.01 -0.92 -12.55
C CYS A 59 -7.59 -0.56 -12.97
N GLN A 60 -6.58 -1.17 -12.33
CA GLN A 60 -5.18 -0.78 -12.41
C GLN A 60 -4.96 0.71 -12.11
N ALA A 61 -5.66 1.22 -11.10
CA ALA A 61 -5.68 2.63 -10.75
C ALA A 61 -5.70 2.84 -9.23
N ALA A 62 -5.01 3.89 -8.79
CA ALA A 62 -5.08 4.39 -7.42
C ALA A 62 -6.12 5.51 -7.31
N TYR A 63 -6.80 5.57 -6.17
CA TYR A 63 -7.79 6.61 -5.86
C TYR A 63 -7.49 7.18 -4.47
N CYS A 64 -7.90 8.42 -4.18
CA CYS A 64 -7.78 8.91 -2.80
C CYS A 64 -8.72 8.14 -1.85
N LYS A 65 -8.38 8.13 -0.56
CA LYS A 65 -9.17 7.47 0.50
C LYS A 65 -10.67 7.76 0.44
N ASP A 66 -11.04 9.01 0.13
CA ASP A 66 -12.43 9.47 0.16
C ASP A 66 -13.28 8.94 -1.01
N HIS A 67 -12.64 8.44 -2.07
CA HIS A 67 -13.31 7.84 -3.21
C HIS A 67 -13.71 6.38 -2.95
N TRP A 68 -13.11 5.75 -1.96
CA TRP A 68 -13.44 4.38 -1.55
C TRP A 68 -14.62 4.38 -0.60
N THR A 69 -15.48 3.37 -0.72
CA THR A 69 -16.73 3.27 0.04
C THR A 69 -16.91 1.88 0.65
N ASN A 70 -17.89 1.72 1.54
CA ASN A 70 -18.23 0.44 2.17
C ASN A 70 -17.03 -0.24 2.84
N TYR A 71 -16.27 0.51 3.64
CA TYR A 71 -15.18 -0.06 4.43
C TYR A 71 -15.73 -1.07 5.44
N GLN A 72 -15.23 -2.31 5.39
CA GLN A 72 -15.59 -3.37 6.33
C GLN A 72 -14.32 -3.92 6.98
N MET A 73 -14.31 -3.98 8.31
CA MET A 73 -13.27 -4.68 9.06
C MET A 73 -13.74 -6.11 9.30
N ILE A 74 -12.91 -7.07 8.91
CA ILE A 74 -13.13 -8.48 9.18
C ILE A 74 -12.28 -8.84 10.39
N ILE A 75 -12.94 -9.43 11.39
CA ILE A 75 -12.33 -9.82 12.66
C ILE A 75 -12.44 -11.34 12.75
N ASP A 76 -11.31 -12.01 12.95
CA ASP A 76 -11.24 -13.45 13.18
C ASP A 76 -10.69 -13.73 14.58
N ASP A 77 -11.37 -14.60 15.33
CA ASP A 77 -11.07 -14.91 16.74
C ASP A 77 -10.85 -13.68 17.66
N GLY A 78 -11.53 -12.56 17.37
CA GLY A 78 -11.42 -11.31 18.14
C GLY A 78 -10.20 -10.45 17.78
N PHE A 79 -9.43 -10.82 16.76
CA PHE A 79 -8.32 -10.05 16.21
C PHE A 79 -8.67 -9.50 14.83
N PHE A 80 -8.07 -8.35 14.50
CA PHE A 80 -8.15 -7.84 13.13
C PHE A 80 -7.48 -8.82 12.19
N ASP A 81 -8.21 -9.24 11.15
CA ASP A 81 -7.70 -10.10 10.07
C ASP A 81 -7.38 -9.22 8.86
N TYR A 82 -8.39 -8.66 8.21
CA TYR A 82 -8.22 -7.72 7.09
C TYR A 82 -9.39 -6.75 6.97
N ALA A 83 -9.29 -5.79 6.05
CA ALA A 83 -10.36 -4.88 5.69
C ALA A 83 -10.65 -4.85 4.20
N THR A 84 -11.93 -4.80 3.82
CA THR A 84 -12.37 -4.60 2.43
C THR A 84 -12.94 -3.21 2.21
N ALA A 85 -12.94 -2.77 0.96
CA ALA A 85 -13.65 -1.58 0.51
C ALA A 85 -14.02 -1.69 -0.98
N ILE A 86 -14.94 -0.85 -1.43
CA ILE A 86 -15.41 -0.75 -2.82
C ILE A 86 -14.78 0.48 -3.48
N CYS A 87 -14.09 0.27 -4.60
CA CYS A 87 -13.50 1.35 -5.40
C CYS A 87 -14.56 2.15 -6.18
N PRO A 88 -14.22 3.30 -6.78
CA PRO A 88 -15.18 4.14 -7.51
C PRO A 88 -15.88 3.48 -8.69
N LEU A 89 -15.30 2.40 -9.23
CA LEU A 89 -15.89 1.63 -10.32
C LEU A 89 -16.66 0.39 -9.83
N GLY A 90 -16.87 0.25 -8.51
CA GLY A 90 -17.70 -0.80 -7.94
C GLY A 90 -16.99 -2.12 -7.64
N HIS A 91 -15.65 -2.15 -7.65
CA HIS A 91 -14.90 -3.37 -7.33
C HIS A 91 -14.59 -3.43 -5.83
N GLU A 92 -15.07 -4.48 -5.17
CA GLU A 92 -14.64 -4.84 -3.82
C GLU A 92 -13.23 -5.46 -3.84
N VAL A 93 -12.35 -4.94 -2.99
CA VAL A 93 -10.99 -5.46 -2.78
C VAL A 93 -10.57 -5.32 -1.31
N VAL A 94 -9.54 -6.06 -0.91
CA VAL A 94 -8.87 -5.89 0.38
C VAL A 94 -7.99 -4.63 0.33
N VAL A 95 -8.12 -3.78 1.34
CA VAL A 95 -7.44 -2.48 1.46
C VAL A 95 -6.50 -2.39 2.68
N ASP A 96 -6.55 -3.37 3.58
CA ASP A 96 -5.66 -3.52 4.74
C ASP A 96 -5.65 -5.00 5.12
N ASP A 97 -4.50 -5.59 5.42
CA ASP A 97 -4.26 -7.01 5.75
C ASP A 97 -3.00 -7.05 6.65
#